data_AF-A0AAV8CXS9-F1
#
_entry.id   AF-A0AAV8CXS9-F1
#
_cell.length_a   1.000
_cell.length_b   1.000
_cell.length_c   1.000
_cell.angle_alpha   90.00
_cell.angle_beta   90.00
_cell.angle_gamma   90.00
#
_symmetry.space_group_name_H-M   'P 1'
#
loop_
_entity.id
_entity.type
_entity.pdbx_description
1 polymer ?
#
loop_
_entity_poly.entity_id
_entity_poly.type
_entity_poly.pdbx_seq_one_letter_code
_entity_poly.pdbx_strand_id
1 'polypeptide(L)'
;MFGRGPKKSDNTRYYEVLGVSKDASLDELKKAYRKAAMKNHPDKGGDPEKFKEIGQAYEVLSDPEKREIYDQYGEDALKEGMGAGGGGHDPFDIFQSFFGGGSPFGGGGSSRGRRQRRGEDVVHPLKVSLEELYNGTSKKLSLSRNIICSKCSGKGSKSGASMKCTGCQGSGMRVSIRQLGPSMIQQMQHPCNECKGTGETINDKDRCPQCKGEKVVQEKKVLEVVVEKGMQNGQKITFPGEADEAPDTVTGDIIFVLQQKDHPKFKRKGDDLFYEHTLSLTEALCGFQFVLSHLDNRQLLIKSNPGEVVKPDSFKAINDEGMPMYQRPFMKGKLYINFTVDFPDSLSPDQCKSLEAVLPPKPAQQLTDMELDECEETTMYDVNIEEEMRRKQQQQSQEAYDEDEDMQGGAQRVQCAQQ
;
A
#
# COMPACT_ATOMS: atom_id res chain seq x y z
N MET A 1 55.70 -33.12 12.60
CA MET A 1 55.85 -32.86 11.16
C MET A 1 54.48 -32.99 10.50
N PHE A 2 53.85 -31.89 10.08
CA PHE A 2 52.90 -31.85 8.95
C PHE A 2 52.85 -30.40 8.46
N GLY A 3 53.82 -30.03 7.61
CA GLY A 3 53.76 -28.76 6.89
C GLY A 3 52.71 -28.86 5.80
N ARG A 4 51.62 -28.11 5.91
CA ARG A 4 50.77 -27.78 4.75
C ARG A 4 51.45 -26.62 4.03
N GLY A 5 52.06 -26.90 2.88
CA GLY A 5 52.50 -25.85 1.96
C GLY A 5 51.33 -24.98 1.50
N PRO A 6 51.58 -23.73 1.07
CA PRO A 6 50.51 -22.84 0.63
C PRO A 6 49.84 -23.44 -0.60
N LYS A 7 48.54 -23.76 -0.48
CA LYS A 7 47.70 -24.02 -1.67
C LYS A 7 47.68 -22.71 -2.46
N LYS A 8 48.12 -22.73 -3.72
CA LYS A 8 47.86 -21.63 -4.65
C LYS A 8 46.34 -21.53 -4.77
N SER A 9 45.75 -20.44 -4.30
CA SER A 9 44.33 -20.19 -4.48
C SER A 9 44.09 -19.76 -5.93
N ASP A 10 43.13 -20.41 -6.60
CA ASP A 10 42.80 -20.13 -7.99
C ASP A 10 42.03 -18.81 -8.08
N ASN A 11 42.75 -17.73 -8.38
CA ASN A 11 42.19 -16.38 -8.59
C ASN A 11 41.91 -16.07 -10.08
N THR A 12 41.95 -17.07 -10.98
CA THR A 12 41.63 -16.91 -12.42
C THR A 12 40.21 -17.37 -12.76
N ARG A 13 39.60 -18.24 -11.94
CA ARG A 13 38.39 -18.98 -12.29
C ARG A 13 37.18 -18.08 -12.61
N TYR A 14 36.92 -17.02 -11.85
CA TYR A 14 35.78 -16.13 -12.14
C TYR A 14 35.96 -15.31 -13.42
N TYR A 15 37.20 -14.96 -13.76
CA TYR A 15 37.51 -14.31 -15.02
C TYR A 15 37.33 -15.29 -16.19
N GLU A 16 37.72 -16.55 -16.02
CA GLU A 16 37.53 -17.62 -17.01
C GLU A 16 36.04 -17.96 -17.22
N VAL A 17 35.24 -18.02 -16.16
CA VAL A 17 33.78 -18.27 -16.21
C VAL A 17 33.05 -17.17 -16.98
N LEU A 18 33.47 -15.91 -16.82
CA LEU A 18 32.94 -14.79 -17.59
C LEU A 18 33.60 -14.65 -18.98
N GLY A 19 34.69 -15.36 -19.24
CA GLY A 19 35.44 -15.31 -20.49
C GLY A 19 36.16 -13.98 -20.73
N VAL A 20 36.66 -13.34 -19.66
CA VAL A 20 37.34 -12.04 -19.69
C VAL A 20 38.75 -12.14 -19.11
N SER A 21 39.61 -11.16 -19.44
CA SER A 21 40.94 -11.04 -18.83
C SER A 21 40.84 -10.57 -17.37
N LYS A 22 41.87 -10.86 -16.56
CA LYS A 22 42.02 -10.34 -15.20
C LYS A 22 42.06 -8.81 -15.14
N ASP A 23 42.57 -8.18 -16.19
CA ASP A 23 42.65 -6.72 -16.32
C ASP A 23 41.35 -6.10 -16.88
N ALA A 24 40.27 -6.88 -17.00
CA ALA A 24 39.03 -6.40 -17.59
C ALA A 24 38.42 -5.24 -16.78
N SER A 25 37.94 -4.24 -17.52
CA SER A 25 37.20 -3.10 -16.96
C SER A 25 35.81 -3.52 -16.49
N LEU A 26 35.19 -2.72 -15.61
CA LEU A 26 33.82 -2.96 -15.13
C LEU A 26 32.79 -3.02 -16.26
N ASP A 27 32.99 -2.23 -17.32
CA ASP A 27 32.12 -2.24 -18.51
C ASP A 27 32.26 -3.52 -19.34
N GLU A 28 33.46 -4.08 -19.43
CA GLU A 28 33.73 -5.36 -20.08
C GLU A 28 33.12 -6.52 -19.29
N LEU A 29 33.24 -6.50 -17.95
CA LEU A 29 32.60 -7.47 -17.06
C LEU A 29 31.07 -7.46 -17.23
N LYS A 30 30.46 -6.27 -17.29
CA LYS A 30 29.01 -6.12 -17.49
C LYS A 30 28.54 -6.56 -18.88
N LYS A 31 29.37 -6.41 -19.91
CA LYS A 31 29.07 -6.91 -21.27
C LYS A 31 29.21 -8.42 -21.35
N ALA A 32 30.27 -8.97 -20.74
CA ALA A 32 30.54 -10.40 -20.70
C ALA A 32 29.46 -11.16 -19.92
N TYR A 33 29.08 -10.66 -18.74
CA TYR A 33 27.98 -11.21 -17.95
C TYR A 33 26.67 -11.28 -18.73
N ARG A 34 26.25 -10.17 -19.38
CA ARG A 34 25.02 -10.16 -20.18
C ARG A 34 25.04 -11.18 -21.31
N LYS A 35 26.19 -11.33 -21.99
CA LYS A 35 26.37 -12.31 -23.08
C LYS A 35 26.34 -13.75 -22.57
N ALA A 36 27.01 -14.02 -21.44
CA ALA A 36 27.09 -15.35 -20.84
C ALA A 36 25.76 -15.78 -20.20
N ALA A 37 25.07 -14.85 -19.51
CA ALA A 37 23.77 -15.07 -18.90
C ALA A 37 22.67 -15.33 -19.95
N MET A 38 22.66 -14.60 -21.07
CA MET A 38 21.71 -14.88 -22.16
C MET A 38 21.95 -16.24 -22.84
N LYS A 39 23.20 -16.69 -22.90
CA LYS A 39 23.58 -17.98 -23.51
C LYS A 39 23.22 -19.16 -22.61
N ASN A 40 23.40 -19.01 -21.30
CA ASN A 40 23.19 -20.08 -20.33
C ASN A 40 21.86 -19.94 -19.54
N HIS A 41 20.91 -19.13 -20.04
CA HIS A 41 19.63 -18.95 -19.37
C HIS A 41 18.83 -20.28 -19.38
N PRO A 42 18.26 -20.71 -18.23
CA PRO A 42 17.55 -21.99 -18.13
C PRO A 42 16.35 -22.08 -19.08
N ASP A 43 15.59 -21.00 -19.26
CA ASP A 43 14.47 -20.94 -20.22
C ASP A 43 14.88 -21.08 -21.70
N LYS A 44 16.17 -20.93 -22.01
CA LYS A 44 16.71 -21.10 -23.37
C LYS A 44 17.49 -22.40 -23.54
N GLY A 45 17.34 -23.34 -22.61
CA GLY A 45 17.99 -24.66 -22.64
C GLY A 45 19.46 -24.64 -22.19
N GLY A 46 19.88 -23.63 -21.43
CA GLY A 46 21.22 -23.54 -20.85
C GLY A 46 21.37 -24.31 -19.53
N ASP A 47 22.61 -24.63 -19.18
CA ASP A 47 22.93 -25.34 -17.92
C ASP A 47 22.65 -24.43 -16.69
N PRO A 48 21.75 -24.82 -15.77
CA PRO A 48 21.40 -24.01 -14.60
C PRO A 48 22.58 -23.85 -13.63
N GLU A 49 23.50 -24.81 -13.59
CA GLU A 49 24.71 -24.73 -12.75
C GLU A 49 25.68 -23.66 -13.28
N LYS A 50 25.92 -23.61 -14.59
CA LYS A 50 26.77 -22.58 -15.21
C LYS A 50 26.15 -21.19 -15.08
N PHE A 51 24.83 -21.08 -15.13
CA PHE A 51 24.15 -19.82 -14.89
C PHE A 51 24.39 -19.29 -13.47
N LYS A 52 24.34 -20.16 -12.47
CA LYS A 52 24.66 -19.81 -11.08
C LYS A 52 26.12 -19.38 -10.91
N GLU A 53 27.06 -20.11 -11.53
CA GLU A 53 28.48 -19.75 -11.49
C GLU A 53 28.77 -18.40 -12.17
N ILE A 54 28.10 -18.09 -13.28
CA ILE A 54 28.21 -16.79 -13.98
C ILE A 54 27.68 -15.65 -13.12
N GLY A 55 26.57 -15.86 -12.40
CA GLY A 55 26.03 -14.90 -11.44
C GLY A 55 27.01 -14.61 -10.31
N GLN A 56 27.56 -15.66 -9.70
CA GLN A 56 28.54 -15.55 -8.62
C GLN A 56 29.82 -14.85 -9.06
N ALA A 57 30.36 -15.19 -10.23
CA ALA A 57 31.55 -14.56 -10.78
C ALA A 57 31.35 -13.06 -11.02
N TYR A 58 30.21 -12.66 -11.58
CA TYR A 58 29.92 -11.25 -11.80
C TYR A 58 29.71 -10.47 -10.49
N GLU A 59 29.03 -11.05 -9.50
CA GLU A 59 28.82 -10.39 -8.22
C GLU A 59 30.15 -10.05 -7.53
N VAL A 60 31.07 -11.01 -7.48
CA VAL A 60 32.39 -10.83 -6.87
C VAL A 60 33.26 -9.86 -7.66
N LEU A 61 33.23 -9.92 -9.00
CA LEU A 61 34.10 -9.06 -9.84
C LEU A 61 33.54 -7.66 -10.12
N SER A 62 32.23 -7.45 -9.94
CA SER A 62 31.57 -6.15 -10.17
C SER A 62 31.79 -5.15 -9.05
N ASP A 63 32.06 -5.63 -7.83
CA ASP A 63 32.36 -4.80 -6.67
C ASP A 63 33.88 -4.64 -6.49
N PRO A 64 34.42 -3.41 -6.45
CA PRO A 64 35.85 -3.17 -6.33
C PRO A 64 36.50 -3.81 -5.09
N GLU A 65 35.80 -3.81 -3.95
CA GLU A 65 36.32 -4.35 -2.69
C GLU A 65 36.30 -5.89 -2.72
N LYS A 66 35.21 -6.49 -3.22
CA LYS A 66 35.12 -7.96 -3.38
C LYS A 66 36.10 -8.49 -4.41
N ARG A 67 36.34 -7.75 -5.50
CA ARG A 67 37.33 -8.07 -6.53
C ARG A 67 38.74 -8.08 -5.96
N GLU A 68 39.10 -7.07 -5.17
CA GLU A 68 40.42 -7.00 -4.53
C GLU A 68 40.65 -8.20 -3.59
N ILE A 69 39.64 -8.58 -2.79
CA ILE A 69 39.70 -9.74 -1.90
C ILE A 69 39.85 -11.04 -2.70
N TYR A 70 39.10 -11.20 -3.79
CA TYR A 70 39.21 -12.38 -4.67
C TYR A 70 40.57 -12.46 -5.37
N ASP A 71 41.09 -11.32 -5.85
CA ASP A 71 42.38 -11.26 -6.52
C ASP A 71 43.54 -11.58 -5.56
N GLN A 72 43.43 -11.17 -4.29
CA GLN A 72 44.44 -11.42 -3.24
C GLN A 72 44.39 -12.83 -2.66
N TYR A 73 43.19 -13.38 -2.40
CA TYR A 73 43.04 -14.61 -1.62
C TYR A 73 42.39 -15.78 -2.39
N GLY A 74 41.83 -15.55 -3.58
CA GLY A 74 41.18 -16.56 -4.43
C GLY A 74 39.85 -17.09 -3.87
N GLU A 75 39.29 -18.12 -4.52
CA GLU A 75 37.95 -18.65 -4.20
C GLU A 75 37.82 -19.17 -2.75
N ASP A 76 38.91 -19.67 -2.16
CA ASP A 76 38.90 -20.29 -0.83
C ASP A 76 38.55 -19.29 0.30
N ALA A 77 38.91 -18.01 0.17
CA ALA A 77 38.58 -16.98 1.17
C ALA A 77 37.10 -16.59 1.16
N LEU A 78 36.40 -16.79 0.04
CA LEU A 78 34.95 -16.60 -0.06
C LEU A 78 34.18 -17.80 0.50
N LYS A 79 34.78 -19.01 0.47
CA LYS A 79 34.20 -20.24 1.02
C LYS A 79 34.42 -20.41 2.52
N GLU A 80 35.57 -20.01 3.07
CA GLU A 80 35.85 -20.14 4.51
C GLU A 80 35.02 -19.19 5.41
N GLY A 81 34.29 -18.24 4.83
CA GLY A 81 33.23 -17.47 5.53
C GLY A 81 31.89 -18.21 5.68
N MET A 82 31.75 -19.39 5.08
CA MET A 82 30.54 -20.23 5.13
C MET A 82 30.90 -21.65 5.61
N GLY A 83 30.79 -21.91 6.91
CA GLY A 83 31.03 -23.25 7.44
C GLY A 83 30.39 -23.52 8.80
N ALA A 84 29.11 -23.93 8.79
CA ALA A 84 28.52 -25.03 9.58
C ALA A 84 26.98 -24.86 9.70
N GLY A 85 26.22 -25.67 8.96
CA GLY A 85 24.77 -25.80 9.16
C GLY A 85 24.02 -26.10 7.87
N GLY A 86 23.65 -27.37 7.67
CA GLY A 86 22.83 -27.79 6.53
C GLY A 86 21.39 -27.30 6.65
N GLY A 87 20.80 -26.94 5.51
CA GLY A 87 19.40 -26.56 5.37
C GLY A 87 19.23 -25.60 4.21
N GLY A 88 18.45 -25.99 3.19
CA GLY A 88 18.24 -25.21 1.98
C GLY A 88 17.54 -23.87 2.25
N HIS A 89 18.34 -22.81 2.29
CA HIS A 89 17.88 -21.42 2.23
C HIS A 89 18.66 -20.66 1.17
N ASP A 90 17.95 -19.74 0.50
CA ASP A 90 18.47 -18.92 -0.58
C ASP A 90 19.73 -18.14 -0.12
N PRO A 91 20.86 -18.21 -0.86
CA PRO A 91 22.12 -17.55 -0.50
C PRO A 91 22.02 -16.01 -0.35
N PHE A 92 20.96 -15.39 -0.87
CA PHE A 92 20.70 -13.95 -0.75
C PHE A 92 20.28 -13.51 0.67
N ASP A 93 19.58 -14.35 1.43
CA ASP A 93 19.06 -13.99 2.77
C ASP A 93 20.11 -14.12 3.88
N ILE A 94 21.05 -15.05 3.70
CA ILE A 94 22.16 -15.26 4.64
C ILE A 94 23.21 -14.14 4.49
N PHE A 95 23.44 -13.66 3.26
CA PHE A 95 24.38 -12.56 3.01
C PHE A 95 23.82 -11.18 3.44
N GLN A 96 22.50 -10.96 3.32
CA GLN A 96 21.83 -9.79 3.92
C GLN A 96 21.91 -9.81 5.45
N SER A 97 21.87 -10.99 6.08
CA SER A 97 22.01 -11.12 7.53
C SER A 97 23.45 -10.88 8.02
N PHE A 98 24.45 -11.09 7.16
CA PHE A 98 25.87 -10.92 7.51
C PHE A 98 26.44 -9.53 7.19
N PHE A 99 25.95 -8.87 6.13
CA PHE A 99 26.43 -7.54 5.69
C PHE A 99 25.36 -6.43 5.74
N GLY A 100 24.10 -6.76 6.01
CA GLY A 100 22.95 -5.87 6.03
C GLY A 100 22.27 -5.80 7.40
N GLY A 101 23.00 -5.35 8.43
CA GLY A 101 22.41 -4.72 9.60
C GLY A 101 21.65 -5.64 10.58
N GLY A 102 22.39 -6.22 11.53
CA GLY A 102 21.83 -6.66 12.80
C GLY A 102 22.38 -8.00 13.28
N SER A 103 23.51 -8.00 13.97
CA SER A 103 23.96 -9.15 14.76
C SER A 103 24.29 -8.71 16.20
N PRO A 104 23.95 -9.52 17.22
CA PRO A 104 23.62 -9.07 18.58
C PRO A 104 24.79 -9.12 19.56
N PHE A 105 26.04 -9.13 19.08
CA PHE A 105 27.21 -9.22 19.96
C PHE A 105 28.41 -8.49 19.35
N GLY A 106 28.92 -7.46 20.03
CA GLY A 106 30.25 -6.91 19.77
C GLY A 106 30.28 -5.43 19.44
N GLY A 107 30.62 -4.62 20.46
CA GLY A 107 31.04 -3.23 20.28
C GLY A 107 32.43 -3.15 19.64
N GLY A 108 32.55 -2.25 18.67
CA GLY A 108 33.82 -1.91 18.01
C GLY A 108 33.58 -0.74 17.08
N GLY A 109 34.23 0.40 17.38
CA GLY A 109 33.95 1.70 16.77
C GLY A 109 34.04 1.69 15.25
N SER A 110 32.88 1.79 14.60
CA SER A 110 32.80 2.26 13.23
C SER A 110 32.64 3.77 13.30
N SER A 111 33.56 4.47 12.62
CA SER A 111 33.46 5.89 12.28
C SER A 111 32.18 6.10 11.46
N ARG A 112 31.05 6.21 12.17
CA ARG A 112 29.79 6.65 11.61
C ARG A 112 29.98 8.11 11.28
N GLY A 113 30.25 8.40 10.01
CA GLY A 113 29.83 9.68 9.43
C GLY A 113 28.42 9.94 9.97
N ARG A 114 28.28 11.07 10.67
CA ARG A 114 27.07 11.48 11.39
C ARG A 114 25.96 11.60 10.34
N ARG A 115 25.33 10.48 9.97
CA ARG A 115 24.19 10.45 9.05
C ARG A 115 23.14 11.28 9.77
N GLN A 116 22.97 12.50 9.29
CA GLN A 116 22.09 13.48 9.91
C GLN A 116 20.74 12.81 10.00
N ARG A 117 20.21 12.66 11.22
CA ARG A 117 18.92 12.00 11.43
C ARG A 117 17.91 12.78 10.60
N ARG A 118 17.10 12.11 9.77
CA ARG A 118 16.01 12.78 9.05
C ARG A 118 14.76 12.70 9.91
N GLY A 119 14.02 13.79 9.97
CA GLY A 119 12.74 13.90 10.62
C GLY A 119 11.70 13.09 9.86
N GLU A 120 10.63 12.73 10.56
CA GLU A 120 9.54 11.96 9.97
C GLU A 120 8.70 12.83 9.04
N ASP A 121 8.25 12.25 7.93
CA ASP A 121 7.34 12.92 7.00
C ASP A 121 5.93 12.95 7.58
N VAL A 122 5.23 14.08 7.41
CA VAL A 122 3.87 14.26 7.91
C VAL A 122 2.87 14.09 6.77
N VAL A 123 1.98 13.10 6.89
CA VAL A 123 0.97 12.81 5.87
C VAL A 123 -0.37 13.44 6.26
N HIS A 124 -0.88 14.34 5.41
CA HIS A 124 -2.18 14.98 5.59
C HIS A 124 -3.18 14.56 4.51
N PRO A 125 -4.32 13.93 4.88
CA PRO A 125 -5.37 13.64 3.91
C PRO A 125 -6.10 14.91 3.50
N LEU A 126 -6.03 15.26 2.22
CA LEU A 126 -6.75 16.40 1.65
C LEU A 126 -8.03 15.91 0.98
N LYS A 127 -9.17 16.19 1.62
CA LYS A 127 -10.50 15.84 1.06
C LYS A 127 -10.84 16.77 -0.11
N VAL A 128 -11.08 16.21 -1.28
CA VAL A 128 -11.39 16.94 -2.52
C VAL A 128 -12.66 16.38 -3.15
N SER A 129 -13.55 17.26 -3.63
CA SER A 129 -14.77 16.85 -4.32
C SER A 129 -14.50 16.52 -5.79
N LEU A 130 -15.46 15.87 -6.45
CA LEU A 130 -15.31 15.49 -7.85
C LEU A 130 -15.26 16.71 -8.78
N GLU A 131 -16.03 17.76 -8.46
CA GLU A 131 -16.06 19.04 -9.18
C GLU A 131 -14.73 19.79 -9.06
N GLU A 132 -14.12 19.75 -7.89
CA GLU A 132 -12.80 20.34 -7.64
C GLU A 132 -11.70 19.62 -8.45
N LEU A 133 -11.78 18.28 -8.59
CA LEU A 133 -10.86 17.50 -9.43
C LEU A 133 -11.09 17.73 -10.92
N TYR A 134 -12.32 18.04 -11.33
CA TYR A 134 -12.67 18.33 -12.73
C TYR A 134 -12.20 19.73 -13.15
N ASN A 135 -12.50 20.75 -12.33
CA ASN A 135 -12.23 22.15 -12.66
C ASN A 135 -10.83 22.61 -12.21
N GLY A 136 -10.20 21.89 -11.29
CA GLY A 136 -8.99 22.34 -10.59
C GLY A 136 -9.31 23.39 -9.54
N THR A 137 -8.56 23.41 -8.44
CA THR A 137 -8.77 24.35 -7.34
C THR A 137 -7.47 24.57 -6.56
N SER A 138 -7.34 25.71 -5.88
CA SER A 138 -6.28 25.90 -4.88
C SER A 138 -6.89 25.98 -3.48
N LYS A 139 -6.35 25.18 -2.54
CA LYS A 139 -6.81 25.13 -1.16
C LYS A 139 -5.72 25.63 -0.22
N LYS A 140 -6.07 26.60 0.62
CA LYS A 140 -5.19 27.13 1.66
C LYS A 140 -5.45 26.37 2.97
N LEU A 141 -4.44 25.68 3.47
CA LEU A 141 -4.51 24.88 4.68
C LEU A 141 -3.55 25.46 5.72
N SER A 142 -4.08 25.80 6.89
CA SER A 142 -3.25 26.20 8.04
C SER A 142 -2.79 24.96 8.79
N LEU A 143 -1.49 24.68 8.79
CA LEU A 143 -0.87 23.61 9.56
C LEU A 143 -0.05 24.20 10.69
N SER A 144 -0.08 23.56 11.85
CA SER A 144 0.84 23.84 12.95
C SER A 144 2.02 22.89 12.84
N ARG A 145 3.23 23.44 12.76
CA ARG A 145 4.48 22.68 12.75
C ARG A 145 5.41 23.17 13.85
N ASN A 146 6.28 22.30 14.31
CA ASN A 146 7.37 22.66 15.22
C ASN A 146 8.53 23.22 14.41
N ILE A 147 8.97 24.43 14.74
CA ILE A 147 10.19 25.03 14.18
C ILE A 147 11.24 25.18 15.27
N ILE A 148 12.52 25.19 14.89
CA ILE A 148 13.61 25.50 15.81
C ILE A 148 13.38 26.89 16.40
N CYS A 149 13.45 26.99 17.73
CA CYS A 149 13.20 28.25 18.42
C CYS A 149 14.21 29.32 17.96
N SER A 150 13.72 30.37 17.31
CA SER A 150 14.56 31.44 16.76
C SER A 150 15.39 32.17 17.82
N LYS A 151 14.90 32.26 19.06
CA LYS A 151 15.61 32.94 20.17
C LYS A 151 16.77 32.16 20.76
N CYS A 152 16.76 30.83 20.71
CA CYS A 152 17.85 30.00 21.27
C CYS A 152 18.51 29.10 20.23
N SER A 153 18.11 29.20 18.95
CA SER A 153 18.60 28.41 17.82
C SER A 153 18.68 26.91 18.13
N GLY A 154 17.68 26.36 18.81
CA GLY A 154 17.62 24.93 19.14
C GLY A 154 18.45 24.50 20.34
N LYS A 155 19.11 25.42 21.07
CA LYS A 155 19.90 25.10 22.26
C LYS A 155 19.05 24.94 23.52
N GLY A 156 17.89 25.58 23.58
CA GLY A 156 16.94 25.49 24.70
C GLY A 156 17.28 26.40 25.90
N SER A 157 18.47 27.00 25.94
CA SER A 157 18.90 27.96 26.94
C SER A 157 19.10 29.38 26.37
N LYS A 158 19.05 30.40 27.23
CA LYS A 158 19.32 31.80 26.86
C LYS A 158 20.79 32.05 26.54
N SER A 159 21.68 31.45 27.33
CA SER A 159 23.14 31.58 27.23
C SER A 159 23.77 30.57 26.28
N GLY A 160 23.01 29.58 25.81
CA GLY A 160 23.54 28.44 25.06
C GLY A 160 24.30 27.42 25.91
N ALA A 161 24.37 27.62 27.23
CA ALA A 161 24.96 26.66 28.16
C ALA A 161 23.99 25.48 28.38
N SER A 162 24.54 24.26 28.36
CA SER A 162 23.89 23.04 28.81
C SER A 162 24.84 22.30 29.75
N MET A 163 24.28 21.65 30.78
CA MET A 163 25.06 20.84 31.72
C MET A 163 24.84 19.37 31.43
N LYS A 164 25.83 18.52 31.73
CA LYS A 164 25.65 17.07 31.65
C LYS A 164 24.58 16.65 32.66
N CYS A 165 23.63 15.84 32.22
CA CYS A 165 22.60 15.32 33.10
C CYS A 165 23.25 14.49 34.21
N THR A 166 23.04 14.90 35.47
CA THR A 166 23.55 14.20 36.66
C THR A 166 23.04 12.78 36.74
N GLY A 167 21.79 12.56 36.32
CA GLY A 167 21.14 11.28 36.43
C GLY A 167 21.61 10.19 35.47
N CYS A 168 22.10 10.54 34.29
CA CYS A 168 22.63 9.59 33.31
C CYS A 168 24.10 9.86 32.96
N GLN A 169 24.73 10.84 33.61
CA GLN A 169 26.11 11.28 33.34
C GLN A 169 26.38 11.62 31.86
N GLY A 170 25.36 12.09 31.15
CA GLY A 170 25.45 12.40 29.72
C GLY A 170 25.12 11.25 28.76
N SER A 171 24.77 10.06 29.26
CA SER A 171 24.45 8.91 28.41
C SER A 171 23.03 8.94 27.82
N GLY A 172 22.13 9.77 28.35
CA GLY A 172 20.72 9.83 27.96
C GLY A 172 19.87 8.63 28.40
N MET A 173 20.49 7.53 28.82
CA MET A 173 19.81 6.27 29.17
C MET A 173 20.23 5.80 30.57
N ARG A 174 19.28 5.30 31.35
CA ARG A 174 19.54 4.65 32.64
C ARG A 174 19.35 3.14 32.48
N VAL A 175 20.31 2.37 32.98
CA VAL A 175 20.22 0.91 33.03
C VAL A 175 19.52 0.52 34.33
N SER A 176 18.33 -0.05 34.23
CA SER A 176 17.61 -0.67 35.34
C SER A 176 17.94 -2.15 35.36
N ILE A 177 18.40 -2.64 36.51
CA ILE A 177 18.79 -4.04 36.69
C ILE A 177 17.63 -4.75 37.38
N ARG A 178 16.92 -5.64 36.67
CA ARG A 178 15.85 -6.46 37.25
C ARG A 178 16.36 -7.88 37.47
N GLN A 179 16.42 -8.31 38.73
CA GLN A 179 16.80 -9.67 39.09
C GLN A 179 15.56 -10.58 38.97
N LEU A 180 15.57 -11.49 38.00
CA LEU A 180 14.46 -12.41 37.71
C LEU A 180 14.63 -13.77 38.41
N GLY A 181 15.77 -14.00 39.06
CA GLY A 181 16.01 -15.19 39.87
C GLY A 181 17.45 -15.27 40.40
N PRO A 182 17.79 -16.35 41.12
CA PRO A 182 19.18 -16.68 41.43
C PRO A 182 19.95 -16.83 40.11
N SER A 183 21.01 -16.05 39.94
CA SER A 183 21.89 -16.04 38.75
C SER A 183 21.34 -15.49 37.43
N MET A 184 20.11 -14.95 37.37
CA MET A 184 19.57 -14.30 36.17
C MET A 184 19.24 -12.83 36.43
N ILE A 185 20.04 -11.95 35.82
CA ILE A 185 19.88 -10.50 35.87
C ILE A 185 19.54 -9.99 34.47
N GLN A 186 18.38 -9.36 34.32
CA GLN A 186 17.98 -8.69 33.08
C GLN A 186 18.32 -7.20 33.18
N GLN A 187 19.19 -6.71 32.31
CA GLN A 187 19.46 -5.27 32.18
C GLN A 187 18.47 -4.66 31.20
N MET A 188 17.60 -3.78 31.68
CA MET A 188 16.66 -3.02 30.86
C MET A 188 17.13 -1.57 30.73
N GLN A 189 17.32 -1.09 29.51
CA GLN A 189 17.68 0.30 29.27
C GLN A 189 16.41 1.13 29.10
N HIS A 190 16.28 2.21 29.88
CA HIS A 190 15.17 3.15 29.79
C HIS A 190 15.71 4.57 29.56
N PRO A 191 15.00 5.43 28.81
CA PRO A 191 15.39 6.84 28.68
C PRO A 191 15.46 7.49 30.06
N CYS A 192 16.48 8.30 30.30
CA CYS A 192 16.66 8.94 31.60
C CYS A 192 15.52 9.93 31.87
N ASN A 193 14.82 9.78 33.00
CA ASN A 193 13.69 10.63 33.38
C ASN A 193 14.07 12.12 33.57
N GLU A 194 15.32 12.41 33.94
CA GLU A 194 15.78 13.79 34.20
C GLU A 194 16.07 14.59 32.91
N CYS A 195 16.62 13.94 31.88
CA CYS A 195 16.96 14.60 30.62
C CYS A 195 16.11 14.13 29.42
N LYS A 196 15.11 13.27 29.65
CA LYS A 196 14.24 12.68 28.62
C LYS A 196 15.01 12.11 27.42
N GLY A 197 16.17 11.50 27.65
CA GLY A 197 17.00 10.94 26.57
C GLY A 197 18.02 11.89 25.93
N THR A 198 18.02 13.17 26.27
CA THR A 198 18.92 14.15 25.64
C THR A 198 20.35 14.15 26.19
N GLY A 199 20.58 13.58 27.38
CA GLY A 199 21.89 13.55 28.05
C GLY A 199 22.30 14.89 28.69
N GLU A 200 21.55 15.96 28.42
CA GLU A 200 21.84 17.31 28.91
C GLU A 200 20.68 17.86 29.74
N THR A 201 21.00 18.67 30.74
CA THR A 201 20.03 19.40 31.55
C THR A 201 20.33 20.90 31.48
N ILE A 202 19.28 21.70 31.47
CA ILE A 202 19.36 23.16 31.42
C ILE A 202 18.91 23.67 32.79
N ASN A 203 19.67 24.61 33.37
CA ASN A 203 19.28 25.28 34.61
C ASN A 203 17.97 26.04 34.42
N ASP A 204 17.05 25.96 35.37
CA ASP A 204 15.72 26.57 35.26
C ASP A 204 15.76 28.08 35.00
N LYS A 205 16.75 28.78 35.56
CA LYS A 205 16.96 30.23 35.37
C LYS A 205 17.40 30.59 33.93
N ASP A 206 18.09 29.66 33.27
CA ASP A 206 18.65 29.83 31.92
C ASP A 206 17.77 29.25 30.83
N ARG A 207 16.62 28.64 31.17
CA ARG A 207 15.65 28.16 30.18
C ARG A 207 15.21 29.32 29.27
N CYS A 208 15.17 29.05 27.97
CA CYS A 208 14.65 30.01 27.00
C CYS A 208 13.17 30.30 27.33
N PRO A 209 12.76 31.58 27.40
CA PRO A 209 11.38 31.93 27.77
C PRO A 209 10.35 31.53 26.72
N GLN A 210 10.77 31.36 25.46
CA GLN A 210 9.86 31.02 24.36
C GLN A 210 9.59 29.51 24.24
N CYS A 211 10.64 28.68 24.24
CA CYS A 211 10.49 27.23 24.14
C CYS A 211 10.51 26.50 25.50
N LYS A 212 10.73 27.22 26.61
CA LYS A 212 10.78 26.67 27.99
C LYS A 212 11.74 25.49 28.17
N GLY A 213 12.75 25.38 27.31
CA GLY A 213 13.74 24.29 27.30
C GLY A 213 13.47 23.18 26.28
N GLU A 214 12.32 23.20 25.59
CA GLU A 214 11.94 22.19 24.58
C GLU A 214 12.64 22.39 23.22
N LYS A 215 13.46 23.45 23.07
CA LYS A 215 14.28 23.77 21.88
C LYS A 215 13.50 24.13 20.60
N VAL A 216 12.22 23.76 20.50
CA VAL A 216 11.30 24.06 19.39
C VAL A 216 10.13 24.95 19.84
N VAL A 217 9.47 25.61 18.89
CA VAL A 217 8.23 26.37 19.10
C VAL A 217 7.21 26.02 18.02
N GLN A 218 5.93 25.99 18.37
CA GLN A 218 4.87 25.76 17.40
C GLN A 218 4.60 27.02 16.58
N GLU A 219 4.68 26.89 15.26
CA GLU A 219 4.36 27.93 14.29
C GLU A 219 3.17 27.48 13.43
N LYS A 220 2.23 28.40 13.18
CA LYS A 220 1.13 28.17 12.22
C LYS A 220 1.55 28.69 10.86
N LYS A 221 1.66 27.79 9.87
CA LYS A 221 1.97 28.12 8.47
C LYS A 221 0.78 27.80 7.58
N VAL A 222 0.48 28.70 6.65
CA VAL A 222 -0.56 28.47 5.64
C VAL A 222 0.12 27.96 4.37
N LEU A 223 -0.18 26.73 3.98
CA LEU A 223 0.28 26.15 2.72
C LEU A 223 -0.85 26.23 1.69
N GLU A 224 -0.52 26.70 0.48
CA GLU A 224 -1.43 26.67 -0.66
C GLU A 224 -1.19 25.41 -1.47
N VAL A 225 -2.16 24.50 -1.44
CA VAL A 225 -2.13 23.24 -2.18
C VAL A 225 -2.92 23.42 -3.47
N VAL A 226 -2.22 23.35 -4.61
CA VAL A 226 -2.83 23.41 -5.94
C VAL A 226 -3.24 22.01 -6.37
N VAL A 227 -4.54 21.82 -6.58
CA VAL A 227 -5.13 20.60 -7.12
C VAL A 227 -5.37 20.83 -8.60
N GLU A 228 -4.57 20.15 -9.42
CA GLU A 228 -4.65 20.23 -10.88
C GLU A 228 -5.84 19.42 -11.42
N LYS A 229 -6.29 19.79 -12.61
CA LYS A 229 -7.36 19.09 -13.32
C LYS A 229 -6.95 17.64 -13.60
N GLY A 230 -7.84 16.71 -13.29
CA GLY A 230 -7.64 15.30 -13.61
C GLY A 230 -6.79 14.53 -12.60
N MET A 231 -6.30 15.18 -11.54
CA MET A 231 -5.59 14.48 -10.46
C MET A 231 -6.42 13.32 -9.93
N GLN A 232 -5.75 12.23 -9.56
CA GLN A 232 -6.37 10.98 -9.16
C GLN A 232 -6.48 10.85 -7.63
N ASN A 233 -7.40 10.02 -7.18
CA ASN A 233 -7.50 9.66 -5.77
C ASN A 233 -6.20 8.97 -5.30
N GLY A 234 -5.70 9.34 -4.12
CA GLY A 234 -4.45 8.83 -3.56
C GLY A 234 -3.18 9.51 -4.09
N GLN A 235 -3.29 10.43 -5.06
CA GLN A 235 -2.14 11.16 -5.58
C GLN A 235 -1.53 12.07 -4.48
N LYS A 236 -0.20 12.16 -4.45
CA LYS A 236 0.57 12.86 -3.41
C LYS A 236 1.09 14.19 -3.90
N ILE A 237 0.88 15.25 -3.11
CA ILE A 237 1.47 16.58 -3.31
C ILE A 237 2.44 16.81 -2.15
N THR A 238 3.73 16.93 -2.46
CA THR A 238 4.80 16.98 -1.45
C THR A 238 5.36 18.39 -1.32
N PHE A 239 5.48 18.84 -0.08
CA PHE A 239 6.12 20.10 0.30
C PHE A 239 7.44 19.77 1.04
N PRO A 240 8.59 19.88 0.36
CA PRO A 240 9.85 19.41 0.89
C PRO A 240 10.35 20.26 2.06
N GLY A 241 10.81 19.62 3.13
CA GLY A 241 11.37 20.31 4.30
C GLY A 241 10.38 21.14 5.12
N GLU A 242 9.08 20.94 4.92
CA GLU A 242 8.02 21.69 5.59
C GLU A 242 7.48 21.00 6.86
N ALA A 243 7.92 19.78 7.17
CA ALA A 243 7.48 19.03 8.35
C ALA A 243 8.03 19.60 9.67
N ASP A 244 7.84 18.85 10.76
CA ASP A 244 8.35 19.23 12.08
C ASP A 244 9.88 19.23 12.11
N GLU A 245 10.45 20.35 12.56
CA GLU A 245 11.88 20.51 12.80
C GLU A 245 12.25 19.98 14.19
N ALA A 246 13.37 19.28 14.27
CA ALA A 246 13.97 18.86 15.52
C ALA A 246 15.47 19.24 15.55
N PRO A 247 16.04 19.58 16.73
CA PRO A 247 17.47 19.81 16.85
C PRO A 247 18.30 18.62 16.32
N ASP A 248 19.43 18.91 15.68
CA ASP A 248 20.37 17.92 15.12
C ASP A 248 19.74 16.96 14.06
N THR A 249 18.59 17.33 13.48
CA THR A 249 17.80 16.51 12.54
C THR A 249 17.47 17.31 11.28
N VAL A 250 17.50 16.68 10.09
CA VAL A 250 17.02 17.26 8.83
C VAL A 250 15.50 17.22 8.82
N THR A 251 14.82 18.29 8.46
CA THR A 251 13.35 18.32 8.39
C THR A 251 12.80 17.30 7.39
N GLY A 252 11.71 16.63 7.75
CA GLY A 252 10.94 15.79 6.83
C GLY A 252 10.07 16.62 5.88
N ASP A 253 9.27 15.94 5.08
CA ASP A 253 8.37 16.57 4.11
C ASP A 253 6.91 16.52 4.58
N ILE A 254 6.10 17.51 4.17
CA ILE A 254 4.65 17.42 4.31
C ILE A 254 4.08 16.83 3.03
N ILE A 255 3.37 15.71 3.15
CA ILE A 255 2.78 14.99 2.03
C ILE A 255 1.26 15.09 2.13
N PHE A 256 0.63 15.84 1.23
CA PHE A 256 -0.81 15.83 1.08
C PHE A 256 -1.24 14.68 0.20
N VAL A 257 -2.08 13.78 0.73
CA VAL A 257 -2.68 12.69 -0.05
C VAL A 257 -4.08 13.10 -0.42
N LEU A 258 -4.37 13.19 -1.72
CA LEU A 258 -5.71 13.50 -2.19
C LEU A 258 -6.67 12.37 -1.83
N GLN A 259 -7.77 12.72 -1.16
CA GLN A 259 -8.88 11.83 -0.87
C GLN A 259 -10.11 12.35 -1.60
N GLN A 260 -10.52 11.64 -2.65
CA GLN A 260 -11.75 11.94 -3.36
C GLN A 260 -12.95 11.67 -2.46
N LYS A 261 -13.85 12.64 -2.35
CA LYS A 261 -15.16 12.46 -1.71
C LYS A 261 -16.10 11.73 -2.65
N ASP A 262 -16.95 10.89 -2.08
CA ASP A 262 -18.04 10.26 -2.82
C ASP A 262 -19.04 11.33 -3.26
N HIS A 263 -19.45 11.25 -4.53
CA HIS A 263 -20.41 12.18 -5.12
C HIS A 263 -21.77 11.47 -5.28
N PRO A 264 -22.89 12.13 -4.94
CA PRO A 264 -24.20 11.48 -4.90
C PRO A 264 -24.69 11.00 -6.28
N LYS A 265 -24.31 11.69 -7.36
CA LYS A 265 -24.78 11.36 -8.72
C LYS A 265 -23.76 10.68 -9.61
N PHE A 266 -22.47 10.87 -9.34
CA PHE A 266 -21.40 10.52 -10.28
C PHE A 266 -20.40 9.61 -9.59
N LYS A 267 -20.06 8.50 -10.23
CA LYS A 267 -19.01 7.60 -9.79
C LYS A 267 -17.85 7.69 -10.77
N ARG A 268 -16.66 8.05 -10.30
CA ARG A 268 -15.45 8.12 -11.14
C ARG A 268 -14.74 6.77 -11.15
N LYS A 269 -14.35 6.31 -12.33
CA LYS A 269 -13.49 5.14 -12.51
C LYS A 269 -12.38 5.49 -13.51
N GLY A 270 -11.19 5.78 -12.99
CA GLY A 270 -10.09 6.29 -13.82
C GLY A 270 -10.41 7.66 -14.41
N ASP A 271 -10.38 7.75 -15.73
CA ASP A 271 -10.72 8.98 -16.47
C ASP A 271 -12.19 9.02 -16.90
N ASP A 272 -12.95 7.95 -16.65
CA ASP A 272 -14.35 7.85 -17.03
C ASP A 272 -15.28 8.17 -15.85
N LEU A 273 -16.47 8.70 -16.19
CA LEU A 273 -17.54 9.00 -15.24
C LEU A 273 -18.72 8.07 -15.47
N PHE A 274 -19.38 7.67 -14.39
CA PHE A 274 -20.57 6.85 -14.39
C PHE A 274 -21.70 7.61 -13.73
N TYR A 275 -22.86 7.64 -14.39
CA TYR A 275 -24.09 8.27 -13.92
C TYR A 275 -25.22 7.24 -14.00
N GLU A 276 -25.98 7.08 -12.93
CA GLU A 276 -27.16 6.21 -12.90
C GLU A 276 -28.39 7.07 -13.15
N HIS A 277 -29.20 6.67 -14.14
CA HIS A 277 -30.43 7.36 -14.50
C HIS A 277 -31.59 6.37 -14.59
N THR A 278 -32.66 6.67 -13.87
CA THR A 278 -33.90 5.90 -13.88
C THR A 278 -34.85 6.46 -14.93
N LEU A 279 -35.24 5.62 -15.88
CA LEU A 279 -36.26 5.93 -16.89
C LEU A 279 -37.55 5.21 -16.56
N SER A 280 -38.69 5.81 -16.90
CA SER A 280 -39.96 5.09 -16.92
C SER A 280 -40.00 4.10 -18.09
N LEU A 281 -40.83 3.06 -17.99
CA LEU A 281 -41.03 2.10 -19.09
C LEU A 281 -41.47 2.78 -20.41
N THR A 282 -42.28 3.83 -20.33
CA THR A 282 -42.72 4.59 -21.51
C THR A 282 -41.56 5.35 -22.15
N GLU A 283 -40.70 5.99 -21.36
CA GLU A 283 -39.49 6.67 -21.82
C GLU A 283 -38.46 5.69 -22.43
N ALA A 284 -38.34 4.51 -21.84
CA ALA A 284 -37.45 3.46 -22.35
C ALA A 284 -37.88 2.92 -23.72
N LEU A 285 -39.19 2.88 -24.02
CA LEU A 285 -39.75 2.37 -25.26
C LEU A 285 -39.97 3.45 -26.33
N CYS A 286 -40.49 4.62 -25.94
CA CYS A 286 -40.88 5.69 -26.85
C CYS A 286 -39.77 6.73 -27.07
N GLY A 287 -38.68 6.65 -26.31
CA GLY A 287 -37.61 7.63 -26.27
C GLY A 287 -37.77 8.65 -25.14
N PHE A 288 -36.66 9.30 -24.80
CA PHE A 288 -36.59 10.23 -23.68
C PHE A 288 -35.76 11.46 -24.01
N GLN A 289 -35.96 12.51 -23.23
CA GLN A 289 -35.17 13.72 -23.26
C GLN A 289 -35.03 14.25 -21.83
N PHE A 290 -33.81 14.35 -21.32
CA PHE A 290 -33.55 14.96 -20.01
C PHE A 290 -32.29 15.82 -20.03
N VAL A 291 -32.21 16.70 -19.04
CA VAL A 291 -31.07 17.59 -18.85
C VAL A 291 -30.22 17.08 -17.69
N LEU A 292 -28.94 16.85 -17.96
CA LEU A 292 -27.96 16.45 -16.96
C LEU A 292 -27.04 17.63 -16.63
N SER A 293 -26.98 18.02 -15.36
CA SER A 293 -25.98 18.98 -14.87
C SER A 293 -24.64 18.28 -14.67
N HIS A 294 -23.63 18.71 -15.42
CA HIS A 294 -22.25 18.20 -15.34
C HIS A 294 -21.46 18.85 -14.20
N LEU A 295 -20.26 18.34 -13.90
CA LEU A 295 -19.34 18.79 -12.83
C LEU A 295 -18.79 20.22 -13.00
N ASP A 296 -18.93 20.81 -14.18
CA ASP A 296 -18.57 22.20 -14.49
C ASP A 296 -19.79 23.13 -14.53
N ASN A 297 -20.94 22.64 -14.08
CA ASN A 297 -22.25 23.29 -14.12
C ASN A 297 -22.82 23.50 -15.55
N ARG A 298 -22.22 22.90 -16.59
CA ARG A 298 -22.86 22.86 -17.91
C ARG A 298 -24.07 21.92 -17.87
N GLN A 299 -25.08 22.24 -18.67
CA GLN A 299 -26.25 21.42 -18.88
C GLN A 299 -26.10 20.63 -20.17
N LEU A 300 -26.08 19.31 -20.08
CA LEU A 300 -26.03 18.40 -21.22
C LEU A 300 -27.45 17.92 -21.51
N LEU A 301 -27.93 18.18 -22.73
CA LEU A 301 -29.20 17.66 -23.20
C LEU A 301 -28.99 16.26 -23.78
N ILE A 302 -29.51 15.25 -23.10
CA ILE A 302 -29.41 13.86 -23.55
C ILE A 302 -30.76 13.47 -24.13
N LYS A 303 -30.75 13.05 -25.39
CA LYS A 303 -31.94 12.66 -26.14
C LYS A 303 -31.75 11.28 -26.77
N SER A 304 -32.80 10.49 -26.73
CA SER A 304 -32.92 9.26 -27.52
C SER A 304 -33.73 9.53 -28.78
N ASN A 305 -33.45 8.82 -29.87
CA ASN A 305 -34.30 8.92 -31.04
C ASN A 305 -35.63 8.18 -30.79
N PRO A 306 -36.77 8.69 -31.27
CA PRO A 306 -38.05 7.98 -31.17
C PRO A 306 -37.95 6.59 -31.81
N GLY A 307 -38.33 5.55 -31.07
CA GLY A 307 -38.24 4.14 -31.50
C GLY A 307 -36.93 3.43 -31.11
N GLU A 308 -35.98 4.12 -30.50
CA GLU A 308 -34.79 3.50 -29.93
C GLU A 308 -35.09 2.95 -28.53
N VAL A 309 -35.23 1.62 -28.43
CA VAL A 309 -35.53 0.94 -27.17
C VAL A 309 -34.28 0.85 -26.29
N VAL A 310 -34.42 1.31 -25.05
CA VAL A 310 -33.38 1.19 -24.02
C VAL A 310 -33.72 0.04 -23.09
N LYS A 311 -32.81 -0.94 -22.99
CA LYS A 311 -32.97 -2.09 -22.11
C LYS A 311 -32.63 -1.70 -20.66
N PRO A 312 -33.23 -2.37 -19.67
CA PRO A 312 -32.75 -2.29 -18.29
C PRO A 312 -31.26 -2.62 -18.18
N ASP A 313 -30.55 -1.89 -17.32
CA ASP A 313 -29.12 -2.02 -17.05
C ASP A 313 -28.22 -1.87 -18.29
N SER A 314 -28.71 -1.10 -19.28
CA SER A 314 -27.93 -0.79 -20.46
C SER A 314 -27.08 0.47 -20.25
N PHE A 315 -25.87 0.45 -20.79
CA PHE A 315 -24.94 1.57 -20.74
C PHE A 315 -24.92 2.30 -22.09
N LYS A 316 -25.08 3.63 -22.06
CA LYS A 316 -24.72 4.49 -23.20
C LYS A 316 -23.55 5.39 -22.82
N ALA A 317 -22.69 5.70 -23.78
CA ALA A 317 -21.51 6.52 -23.57
C ALA A 317 -21.60 7.84 -24.32
N ILE A 318 -21.21 8.93 -23.66
CA ILE A 318 -21.01 10.25 -24.25
C ILE A 318 -19.50 10.50 -24.28
N ASN A 319 -18.95 10.69 -25.49
CA ASN A 319 -17.53 10.96 -25.67
C ASN A 319 -17.18 12.37 -25.16
N ASP A 320 -15.96 12.53 -24.67
CA ASP A 320 -15.38 13.81 -24.21
C ASP A 320 -16.10 14.50 -23.04
N GLU A 321 -17.01 13.81 -22.35
CA GLU A 321 -17.69 14.30 -21.14
C GLU A 321 -17.30 13.51 -19.88
N GLY A 322 -16.19 12.76 -19.90
CA GLY A 322 -15.59 12.16 -18.70
C GLY A 322 -14.65 13.11 -17.96
N MET A 323 -13.82 12.57 -17.06
CA MET A 323 -12.81 13.35 -16.33
C MET A 323 -11.68 13.82 -17.26
N PRO A 324 -11.10 15.01 -17.03
CA PRO A 324 -9.89 15.42 -17.74
C PRO A 324 -8.71 14.53 -17.36
N MET A 325 -7.85 14.23 -18.32
CA MET A 325 -6.61 13.48 -18.07
C MET A 325 -5.59 14.35 -17.35
N TYR A 326 -4.94 13.79 -16.32
CA TYR A 326 -3.85 14.46 -15.63
C TYR A 326 -2.73 14.86 -16.60
N GLN A 327 -2.18 16.07 -16.46
CA GLN A 327 -1.22 16.74 -17.38
C GLN A 327 -1.75 17.08 -18.78
N ARG A 328 -2.83 16.45 -19.25
CA ARG A 328 -3.44 16.68 -20.56
C ARG A 328 -4.91 17.07 -20.41
N PRO A 329 -5.20 18.29 -19.88
CA PRO A 329 -6.57 18.71 -19.54
C PRO A 329 -7.49 18.87 -20.75
N PHE A 330 -6.94 18.93 -21.97
CA PHE A 330 -7.73 19.00 -23.20
C PHE A 330 -8.33 17.66 -23.61
N MET A 331 -7.75 16.54 -23.16
CA MET A 331 -8.31 15.21 -23.40
C MET A 331 -9.15 14.80 -22.19
N LYS A 332 -10.39 14.42 -22.45
CA LYS A 332 -11.35 13.98 -21.44
C LYS A 332 -11.69 12.51 -21.70
N GLY A 333 -12.04 11.79 -20.64
CA GLY A 333 -12.60 10.43 -20.76
C GLY A 333 -14.05 10.47 -21.26
N LYS A 334 -14.77 9.38 -21.02
CA LYS A 334 -16.17 9.23 -21.41
C LYS A 334 -17.10 9.30 -20.20
N LEU A 335 -18.32 9.76 -20.44
CA LEU A 335 -19.42 9.64 -19.48
C LEU A 335 -20.30 8.46 -19.86
N TYR A 336 -20.34 7.44 -19.01
CA TYR A 336 -21.25 6.32 -19.11
C TYR A 336 -22.50 6.60 -18.30
N ILE A 337 -23.65 6.39 -18.93
CA ILE A 337 -24.96 6.49 -18.31
C ILE A 337 -25.53 5.08 -18.24
N ASN A 338 -25.74 4.59 -17.03
CA ASN A 338 -26.47 3.37 -16.76
C ASN A 338 -27.96 3.69 -16.69
N PHE A 339 -28.76 3.05 -17.52
CA PHE A 339 -30.20 3.22 -17.56
C PHE A 339 -30.90 2.09 -16.82
N THR A 340 -31.53 2.42 -15.70
CA THR A 340 -32.43 1.53 -14.98
C THR A 340 -33.86 1.86 -15.39
N VAL A 341 -34.69 0.85 -15.65
CA VAL A 341 -36.08 1.05 -16.06
C VAL A 341 -37.01 0.78 -14.88
N ASP A 342 -37.83 1.76 -14.55
CA ASP A 342 -38.86 1.66 -13.53
C ASP A 342 -40.16 1.15 -14.17
N PHE A 343 -40.67 0.05 -13.63
CA PHE A 343 -41.89 -0.61 -14.09
C PHE A 343 -43.08 -0.18 -13.23
N PRO A 344 -44.29 -0.03 -13.81
CA PRO A 344 -45.46 0.29 -13.03
C PRO A 344 -45.84 -0.86 -12.09
N ASP A 345 -46.26 -0.54 -10.85
CA ASP A 345 -46.64 -1.53 -9.82
C ASP A 345 -47.78 -2.46 -10.26
N SER A 346 -48.71 -1.94 -11.07
CA SER A 346 -49.84 -2.73 -11.58
C SER A 346 -50.36 -2.16 -12.90
N LEU A 347 -50.97 -3.02 -13.71
CA LEU A 347 -51.57 -2.70 -15.00
C LEU A 347 -53.03 -3.18 -15.04
N SER A 348 -53.92 -2.37 -15.61
CA SER A 348 -55.32 -2.76 -15.80
C SER A 348 -55.47 -3.72 -16.99
N PRO A 349 -56.51 -4.58 -17.02
CA PRO A 349 -56.68 -5.56 -18.10
C PRO A 349 -56.87 -4.91 -19.48
N ASP A 350 -57.43 -3.69 -19.55
CA ASP A 350 -57.56 -2.94 -20.81
C ASP A 350 -56.21 -2.38 -21.30
N GLN A 351 -55.31 -2.02 -20.38
CA GLN A 351 -53.93 -1.64 -20.70
C GLN A 351 -53.13 -2.84 -21.21
N CYS A 352 -53.32 -4.03 -20.61
CA CYS A 352 -52.68 -5.26 -21.06
C CYS A 352 -53.05 -5.60 -22.52
N LYS A 353 -54.33 -5.51 -22.89
CA LYS A 353 -54.78 -5.71 -24.28
C LYS A 353 -54.13 -4.72 -25.25
N SER A 354 -53.98 -3.46 -24.82
CA SER A 354 -53.34 -2.42 -25.63
C SER A 354 -51.85 -2.68 -25.82
N LEU A 355 -51.16 -3.21 -24.80
CA LEU A 355 -49.75 -3.59 -24.87
C LEU A 355 -49.53 -4.84 -25.73
N GLU A 356 -50.41 -5.84 -25.65
CA GLU A 356 -50.36 -7.05 -26.50
C GLU A 356 -50.50 -6.73 -27.99
N ALA A 357 -51.18 -5.64 -28.36
CA ALA A 357 -51.29 -5.21 -29.75
C ALA A 357 -50.00 -4.58 -30.30
N VAL A 358 -49.12 -4.08 -29.43
CA VAL A 358 -47.91 -3.31 -29.81
C VAL A 358 -46.63 -4.10 -29.59
N LEU A 359 -46.56 -4.90 -28.53
CA LEU A 359 -45.41 -5.71 -28.16
C LEU A 359 -45.41 -7.05 -28.93
N PRO A 360 -44.24 -7.72 -29.07
CA PRO A 360 -44.18 -9.02 -29.72
C PRO A 360 -45.18 -10.01 -29.11
N PRO A 361 -45.82 -10.86 -29.93
CA PRO A 361 -46.85 -11.76 -29.47
C PRO A 361 -46.27 -12.72 -28.43
N LYS A 362 -47.07 -13.04 -27.41
CA LYS A 362 -46.72 -14.06 -26.42
C LYS A 362 -46.32 -15.34 -27.17
N PRO A 363 -45.19 -15.97 -26.80
CA PRO A 363 -44.82 -17.25 -27.41
C PRO A 363 -45.96 -18.23 -27.17
N ALA A 364 -46.52 -18.75 -28.26
CA ALA A 364 -47.60 -19.74 -28.22
C ALA A 364 -46.99 -21.10 -27.83
N GLN A 365 -46.62 -21.27 -26.57
CA GLN A 365 -46.54 -22.60 -25.98
C GLN A 365 -47.96 -22.99 -25.58
N GLN A 366 -48.72 -23.45 -26.55
CA GLN A 366 -49.95 -24.18 -26.27
C GLN A 366 -49.55 -25.60 -25.88
N LEU A 367 -49.35 -25.81 -24.58
CA LEU A 367 -49.40 -27.16 -24.02
C LEU A 367 -50.81 -27.71 -24.28
N THR A 368 -50.89 -28.94 -24.77
CA THR A 368 -52.16 -29.64 -24.95
C THR A 368 -52.80 -29.92 -23.59
N ASP A 369 -54.13 -30.07 -23.53
CA ASP A 369 -54.84 -30.35 -22.27
C ASP A 369 -54.31 -31.62 -21.57
N MET A 370 -53.82 -32.60 -22.35
CA MET A 370 -53.15 -33.80 -21.82
C MET A 370 -51.80 -33.52 -21.16
N GLU A 371 -51.04 -32.56 -21.69
CA GLU A 371 -49.75 -32.15 -21.10
C GLU A 371 -49.95 -31.26 -19.87
N LEU A 372 -51.06 -30.50 -19.82
CA LEU A 372 -51.44 -29.69 -18.66
C LEU A 372 -51.96 -30.55 -17.49
N ASP A 373 -52.71 -31.64 -17.78
CA ASP A 373 -53.18 -32.59 -16.75
C ASP A 373 -52.03 -33.36 -16.08
N GLU A 374 -50.87 -33.48 -16.74
CA GLU A 374 -49.64 -34.04 -16.15
C GLU A 374 -48.80 -33.00 -15.38
N CYS A 375 -49.16 -31.71 -15.43
CA CYS A 375 -48.45 -30.63 -14.75
C CYS A 375 -49.10 -30.26 -13.40
N GLU A 376 -48.32 -30.21 -12.33
CA GLU A 376 -48.80 -29.66 -11.05
C GLU A 376 -48.96 -28.14 -11.13
N GLU A 377 -50.15 -27.62 -10.81
CA GLU A 377 -50.40 -26.18 -10.74
C GLU A 377 -49.64 -25.57 -9.56
N THR A 378 -48.61 -24.79 -9.86
CA THR A 378 -47.82 -24.07 -8.86
C THR A 378 -48.18 -22.59 -8.83
N THR A 379 -48.42 -22.04 -7.64
CA THR A 379 -48.60 -20.60 -7.43
C THR A 379 -47.25 -19.96 -7.12
N MET A 380 -46.87 -18.93 -7.88
CA MET A 380 -45.69 -18.11 -7.58
C MET A 380 -46.08 -17.00 -6.61
N TYR A 381 -45.16 -16.66 -5.69
CA TYR A 381 -45.25 -15.50 -4.82
C TYR A 381 -43.98 -14.67 -4.95
N ASP A 382 -44.11 -13.36 -4.72
CA ASP A 382 -42.96 -12.45 -4.79
C ASP A 382 -42.00 -12.71 -3.63
N VAL A 383 -40.73 -12.92 -3.95
CA VAL A 383 -39.68 -13.19 -2.97
C VAL A 383 -38.57 -12.17 -3.10
N ASN A 384 -38.23 -11.52 -1.99
CA ASN A 384 -36.96 -10.83 -1.88
C ASN A 384 -35.85 -11.86 -1.61
N ILE A 385 -35.14 -12.23 -2.67
CA ILE A 385 -34.11 -13.28 -2.65
C ILE A 385 -33.01 -12.99 -1.62
N GLU A 386 -32.62 -11.73 -1.40
CA GLU A 386 -31.59 -11.41 -0.39
C GLU A 386 -32.06 -11.70 1.03
N GLU A 387 -33.34 -11.43 1.33
CA GLU A 387 -33.92 -11.70 2.64
C GLU A 387 -34.16 -13.19 2.84
N GLU A 388 -34.62 -13.89 1.81
CA GLU A 388 -34.80 -15.34 1.80
C GLU A 388 -33.47 -16.08 2.06
N MET A 389 -32.39 -15.66 1.38
CA MET A 389 -31.07 -16.25 1.54
C MET A 389 -30.47 -15.96 2.92
N ARG A 390 -30.71 -14.77 3.49
CA ARG A 390 -30.34 -14.46 4.88
C ARG A 390 -31.10 -15.33 5.89
N ARG A 391 -32.41 -15.52 5.71
CA ARG A 391 -33.22 -16.39 6.57
C ARG A 391 -32.74 -17.83 6.51
N LYS A 392 -32.47 -18.36 5.32
CA LYS A 392 -31.90 -19.70 5.14
C LYS A 392 -30.54 -19.84 5.81
N GLN A 393 -29.66 -18.86 5.67
CA GLN A 393 -28.34 -18.89 6.32
C GLN A 393 -28.45 -18.87 7.85
N GLN A 394 -29.42 -18.14 8.42
CA GLN A 394 -29.70 -18.14 9.86
C GLN A 394 -30.29 -19.47 10.34
N GLN A 395 -31.24 -20.05 9.61
CA GLN A 395 -31.81 -21.37 9.92
C GLN A 395 -30.75 -22.46 9.89
N GLN A 396 -29.91 -22.47 8.86
CA GLN A 396 -28.83 -23.44 8.73
C GLN A 396 -27.77 -23.28 9.85
N SER A 397 -27.58 -22.06 10.35
CA SER A 397 -26.76 -21.83 11.53
C SER A 397 -27.42 -22.33 12.82
N GLN A 398 -28.74 -22.19 12.97
CA GLN A 398 -29.49 -22.69 14.13
C GLN A 398 -29.55 -24.23 14.16
N GLU A 399 -29.81 -24.88 13.02
CA GLU A 399 -29.82 -26.35 12.92
C GLU A 399 -28.45 -26.95 13.26
N ALA A 400 -27.36 -26.27 12.92
CA ALA A 400 -26.01 -26.68 13.31
C ALA A 400 -25.73 -26.54 14.82
N TYR A 401 -26.47 -25.68 15.54
CA TYR A 401 -26.38 -25.58 17.00
C TYR A 401 -27.30 -26.58 17.71
N ASP A 402 -28.43 -26.96 17.11
CA ASP A 402 -29.35 -27.96 17.67
C ASP A 402 -28.82 -29.41 17.50
N GLU A 403 -28.08 -29.73 16.43
CA GLU A 403 -27.43 -31.04 16.27
C GLU A 403 -26.29 -31.30 17.29
N ASP A 404 -25.69 -30.24 17.84
CA ASP A 404 -24.65 -30.34 18.89
C ASP A 404 -25.24 -30.59 20.29
N GLU A 405 -26.52 -30.30 20.54
CA GLU A 405 -27.20 -30.60 21.81
C GLU A 405 -27.70 -32.06 21.89
N ASP A 406 -28.08 -32.68 20.76
CA ASP A 406 -28.57 -34.06 20.72
C ASP A 406 -27.44 -35.13 20.74
N MET A 407 -26.18 -34.74 20.58
CA MET A 407 -24.99 -35.61 20.66
C MET A 407 -24.35 -35.68 22.06
N GLN A 408 -25.09 -35.35 23.13
CA GLN A 408 -24.70 -35.57 24.52
C GLN A 408 -25.47 -36.71 25.22
N GLY A 409 -25.86 -37.73 24.45
CA GLY A 409 -26.42 -38.99 24.96
C GLY A 409 -25.41 -40.14 25.00
N GLY A 410 -24.37 -40.07 25.83
CA GLY A 410 -23.65 -41.28 26.26
C GLY A 410 -22.13 -41.23 26.26
N ALA A 411 -21.55 -40.89 27.41
CA ALA A 411 -20.29 -41.48 27.84
C ALA A 411 -20.14 -41.36 29.36
N GLN A 412 -20.41 -42.47 30.06
CA GLN A 412 -19.95 -42.69 31.43
C GLN A 412 -18.45 -42.37 31.53
N ARG A 413 -18.08 -41.38 32.34
CA ARG A 413 -16.72 -41.26 32.86
C ARG A 413 -16.73 -41.37 34.38
N VAL A 414 -16.11 -42.46 34.79
CA VAL A 414 -15.83 -42.96 36.12
C VAL A 414 -15.12 -41.90 36.97
N GLN A 415 -15.63 -41.66 38.18
CA GLN A 415 -14.92 -40.94 39.23
C GLN A 415 -13.78 -41.80 39.78
N CYS A 416 -12.56 -41.28 39.76
CA CYS A 416 -11.50 -41.76 40.65
C CYS A 416 -11.14 -40.66 41.64
N ALA A 417 -11.20 -41.05 42.91
CA ALA A 417 -11.04 -40.21 44.09
C ALA A 417 -9.56 -39.83 44.36
N GLN A 418 -9.46 -38.78 45.17
CA GLN A 418 -8.28 -38.15 45.78
C GLN A 418 -7.19 -39.10 46.29
N GLN A 419 -5.94 -38.64 46.19
CA GLN A 419 -5.12 -38.32 47.38
C GLN A 419 -4.08 -37.26 47.06
#